data_AF-A0A7L3P6E5-F1
#
_entry.id   AF-A0A7L3P6E5-F1
#
_cell.length_a   1.000
_cell.length_b   1.000
_cell.length_c   1.000
_cell.angle_alpha   90.00
_cell.angle_beta   90.00
_cell.angle_gamma   90.00
#
_symmetry.space_group_name_H-M   'P 1'
#
loop_
_entity.id
_entity.type
_entity.pdbx_description
1 polymer ?
#
loop_
_entity_poly.entity_id
_entity_poly.type
_entity_poly.pdbx_seq_one_letter_code
_entity_poly.pdbx_strand_id
1 'polypeptide(L)'
;RLTLTLSCPMDLKNFPMDVQTCTMQLESFGYTMNDLIFEWLSDGPVQVAEGLTLPQFILKEDKELGYCTKHYNTGKFTCIEVKFHLERQMGYYLIQMYIPSLLIVILSWVSFWINMDAAPARVALGITTVLTMTTQSSGSRASLPKV
;
A
#
# COMPACT_ATOMS: atom_id res chain seq x y z
N ARG A 1 -3.72 -26.22 -9.93
CA ARG A 1 -4.33 -24.92 -9.56
C ARG A 1 -4.22 -24.77 -8.06
N LEU A 2 -3.57 -23.71 -7.58
CA LEU A 2 -3.38 -23.42 -6.15
C LEU A 2 -3.94 -22.02 -5.86
N THR A 3 -4.46 -21.82 -4.65
CA THR A 3 -4.80 -20.50 -4.12
C THR A 3 -3.91 -20.28 -2.90
N LEU A 4 -3.12 -19.22 -2.91
CA LEU A 4 -2.12 -18.94 -1.89
C LEU A 4 -2.41 -17.61 -1.22
N THR A 5 -2.32 -17.59 0.11
CA THR A 5 -2.27 -16.35 0.89
C THR A 5 -0.81 -16.10 1.24
N LEU A 6 -0.22 -15.07 0.63
CA LEU A 6 1.19 -14.74 0.83
C LEU A 6 1.32 -13.56 1.80
N SER A 7 2.36 -13.60 2.63
CA SER A 7 2.73 -12.46 3.47
C SER A 7 3.49 -11.43 2.64
N CYS A 8 3.10 -10.16 2.74
CA CYS A 8 3.78 -9.05 2.10
C CYS A 8 3.96 -7.91 3.14
N PRO A 9 5.16 -7.73 3.70
CA PRO A 9 5.43 -6.61 4.59
C PRO A 9 5.41 -5.31 3.79
N MET A 10 4.51 -4.39 4.16
CA MET A 10 4.31 -3.12 3.46
C MET A 10 5.06 -1.97 4.13
N ASP A 11 5.66 -1.07 3.34
CA ASP A 11 6.19 0.22 3.82
C ASP A 11 5.17 1.33 3.50
N LEU A 12 4.56 1.90 4.54
CA LEU A 12 3.47 2.88 4.42
C LEU A 12 3.94 4.33 4.64
N LYS A 13 5.25 4.61 4.65
CA LYS A 13 5.78 5.98 4.88
C LYS A 13 5.18 7.04 3.95
N ASN A 14 4.99 6.69 2.69
CA ASN A 14 4.48 7.60 1.67
C ASN A 14 2.98 7.43 1.41
N PHE A 15 2.24 6.73 2.28
CA PHE A 15 0.81 6.52 2.09
C PHE A 15 0.06 7.86 1.89
N PRO A 16 -0.86 7.96 0.90
CA PRO A 16 -1.32 6.91 -0.02
C PRO A 16 -0.48 6.78 -1.31
N MET A 17 0.59 7.57 -1.48
CA MET A 17 1.49 7.61 -2.66
C MET A 17 2.61 6.58 -2.57
N ASP A 18 2.24 5.37 -2.15
CA ASP A 18 3.15 4.25 -1.96
C ASP A 18 3.15 3.27 -3.14
N VAL A 19 4.32 2.67 -3.37
CA VAL A 19 4.50 1.50 -4.23
C VAL A 19 4.92 0.36 -3.32
N GLN A 20 4.16 -0.72 -3.30
CA GLN A 20 4.43 -1.90 -2.50
C GLN A 20 5.13 -2.97 -3.34
N THR A 21 6.14 -3.62 -2.77
CA THR A 21 6.84 -4.73 -3.42
C THR A 21 6.49 -6.01 -2.68
N CYS A 22 5.61 -6.82 -3.27
CA CYS A 22 5.20 -8.10 -2.69
C CYS A 22 5.96 -9.25 -3.34
N THR A 23 6.55 -10.10 -2.51
CA THR A 23 7.40 -11.21 -2.95
C THR A 23 6.70 -12.55 -2.81
N MET A 24 6.88 -13.42 -3.80
CA MET A 24 6.49 -14.82 -3.74
C MET A 24 7.75 -15.67 -3.83
N GLN A 25 7.96 -16.53 -2.84
CA GLN A 25 9.12 -17.42 -2.76
C GLN A 25 8.68 -18.87 -2.95
N LEU A 26 9.39 -19.60 -3.80
CA LEU A 26 9.21 -21.03 -4.00
C LEU A 26 10.50 -21.73 -3.59
N GLU A 27 10.41 -22.65 -2.64
CA GLU A 27 11.56 -23.28 -1.98
C GLU A 27 11.39 -24.80 -1.90
N SER A 28 12.49 -25.55 -2.01
CA SER A 28 12.51 -26.98 -1.74
C SER A 28 12.49 -27.26 -0.24
N PHE A 29 11.56 -28.07 0.25
CA PHE A 29 11.49 -28.40 1.66
C PHE A 29 12.47 -29.51 2.08
N GLY A 30 12.60 -30.57 1.28
CA GLY A 30 13.31 -31.80 1.68
C GLY A 30 14.57 -32.15 0.89
N TYR A 31 14.82 -31.47 -0.23
CA TYR A 31 15.96 -31.74 -1.11
C TYR A 31 16.97 -30.61 -1.03
N THR A 32 18.25 -30.95 -0.92
CA THR A 32 19.31 -29.94 -0.90
C THR A 32 19.66 -29.49 -2.31
N MET A 33 20.43 -28.40 -2.43
CA MET A 33 20.95 -27.91 -3.72
C MET A 33 21.75 -28.95 -4.53
N ASN A 34 22.26 -30.01 -3.90
CA ASN A 34 22.97 -31.08 -4.60
C ASN A 34 22.02 -32.02 -5.36
N ASP A 35 20.76 -32.10 -4.91
CA ASP A 35 19.75 -33.02 -5.45
C ASP A 35 18.74 -32.29 -6.35
N LEU A 36 18.45 -31.02 -6.05
CA LEU A 36 17.40 -30.24 -6.72
C LEU A 36 17.78 -28.76 -6.82
N ILE A 37 17.62 -28.19 -8.02
CA ILE A 37 17.83 -26.76 -8.29
C ILE A 37 16.61 -26.21 -9.03
N PHE A 38 16.03 -25.13 -8.50
CA PHE A 38 14.97 -24.37 -9.16
C PHE A 38 15.56 -23.26 -10.02
N GLU A 39 15.06 -23.14 -11.24
CA GLU A 39 15.41 -22.06 -12.17
C GLU A 39 14.14 -21.49 -12.82
N TRP A 40 14.19 -20.20 -13.13
CA TRP A 40 13.15 -19.56 -13.92
C TRP A 40 13.29 -19.95 -15.38
N LEU A 41 12.14 -20.10 -16.06
CA LEU A 41 12.15 -20.22 -17.52
C LEU A 41 12.69 -18.94 -18.15
N SER A 42 13.48 -19.09 -19.21
CA SER A 42 14.11 -17.97 -19.92
C SER A 42 13.08 -17.08 -20.60
N ASP A 43 11.99 -17.67 -21.08
CA ASP A 43 10.91 -16.99 -21.77
C ASP A 43 9.60 -17.12 -20.99
N GLY A 44 8.94 -15.99 -20.76
CA GLY A 44 7.66 -15.89 -20.06
C GLY A 44 7.52 -16.68 -18.73
N PRO A 45 8.47 -16.58 -17.77
CA PRO A 45 8.41 -17.34 -16.51
C PRO A 45 7.19 -17.01 -15.63
N VAL A 46 6.65 -15.79 -15.78
CA VAL A 46 5.47 -15.32 -15.04
C VAL A 46 4.50 -14.67 -16.02
N GLN A 47 3.37 -15.34 -16.26
CA GLN A 47 2.30 -14.88 -17.12
C GLN A 47 1.12 -14.41 -16.28
N VAL A 48 0.56 -13.26 -16.64
CA VAL A 48 -0.61 -12.69 -15.99
C VAL A 48 -1.80 -12.83 -16.95
N ALA A 49 -2.97 -13.19 -16.43
CA ALA A 49 -4.17 -13.31 -17.24
C ALA A 49 -4.54 -11.97 -17.88
N GLU A 50 -4.94 -12.02 -19.14
CA GLU A 50 -5.40 -10.84 -19.87
C GLU A 50 -6.64 -10.24 -19.18
N GLY A 51 -6.63 -8.92 -18.94
CA GLY A 51 -7.70 -8.23 -18.23
C GLY A 51 -7.68 -8.39 -16.70
N LEU A 52 -6.61 -8.91 -16.09
CA LEU A 52 -6.47 -8.89 -14.63
C LEU A 52 -6.34 -7.45 -14.13
N THR A 53 -7.32 -7.01 -13.34
CA THR A 53 -7.32 -5.69 -12.69
C THR A 53 -7.52 -5.83 -11.19
N LEU A 54 -6.82 -5.01 -10.41
CA LEU A 54 -7.07 -4.86 -8.98
C LEU A 54 -7.77 -3.53 -8.71
N PRO A 55 -8.72 -3.46 -7.75
CA PRO A 55 -9.52 -2.26 -7.52
C PRO A 55 -8.77 -1.13 -6.78
N GLN A 56 -7.69 -1.45 -6.06
CA GLN A 56 -6.92 -0.48 -5.26
C GLN A 56 -5.49 -0.29 -5.74
N PHE A 57 -5.01 -1.19 -6.61
CA PHE A 57 -3.62 -1.24 -7.03
C PHE A 57 -3.53 -1.46 -8.53
N ILE A 58 -2.45 -0.95 -9.11
CA ILE A 58 -2.04 -1.25 -10.47
C ILE A 58 -0.82 -2.15 -10.35
N LEU A 59 -0.91 -3.35 -10.95
CA LEU A 59 0.22 -4.25 -11.06
C LEU A 59 1.14 -3.73 -12.16
N LYS A 60 2.39 -3.41 -11.83
CA LYS A 60 3.37 -3.00 -12.85
C LYS A 60 3.72 -4.17 -13.76
N GLU A 61 4.03 -3.85 -15.01
CA GLU A 61 4.42 -4.85 -16.00
C GLU A 61 5.78 -5.47 -15.70
N ASP A 62 6.69 -4.72 -15.08
CA ASP A 62 7.99 -5.21 -14.67
C ASP A 62 7.85 -6.10 -13.43
N LYS A 63 8.32 -7.34 -13.55
CA LYS A 63 8.46 -8.28 -12.42
C LYS A 63 9.94 -8.58 -12.23
N GLU A 64 10.43 -8.41 -11.01
CA GLU A 64 11.80 -8.78 -10.69
C GLU A 64 11.86 -10.28 -10.41
N LEU A 65 12.72 -11.00 -11.12
CA LEU A 65 13.01 -12.40 -10.86
C LEU A 65 14.34 -12.49 -10.10
N GLY A 66 14.36 -13.31 -9.06
CA GLY A 66 15.53 -13.48 -8.22
C GLY A 66 15.70 -14.90 -7.71
N TYR A 67 16.85 -15.14 -7.10
CA TYR A 67 17.17 -16.35 -6.36
C TYR A 67 17.28 -16.02 -4.87
N CYS A 68 16.69 -16.86 -4.03
CA CYS A 68 16.54 -16.63 -2.59
C CYS A 68 17.10 -17.78 -1.75
N THR A 69 18.14 -18.46 -2.24
CA THR A 69 18.69 -19.67 -1.63
C THR A 69 18.82 -19.57 -0.11
N LYS A 70 18.19 -20.51 0.60
CA LYS A 70 18.13 -20.50 2.06
C LYS A 70 19.20 -21.40 2.66
N HIS A 71 19.71 -20.96 3.78
CA HIS A 71 20.71 -21.67 4.58
C HIS A 71 20.10 -21.96 5.95
N TYR A 72 19.86 -23.25 6.22
CA TYR A 72 19.44 -23.73 7.53
C TYR A 72 20.50 -24.65 8.12
N ASN A 73 20.36 -25.00 9.39
CA ASN A 73 21.25 -25.95 10.05
C ASN A 73 21.27 -27.33 9.37
N THR A 74 20.20 -27.69 8.66
CA THR A 74 20.06 -28.95 7.93
C THR A 74 20.69 -28.93 6.54
N GLY A 75 21.07 -27.76 6.00
CA GLY A 75 21.69 -27.65 4.68
C GLY A 75 21.30 -26.39 3.90
N LYS A 76 21.70 -26.37 2.62
CA LYS A 76 21.40 -25.31 1.65
C LYS A 76 20.27 -25.78 0.72
N PHE A 77 19.19 -25.00 0.65
CA PHE A 77 17.97 -25.35 -0.08
C PHE A 77 17.71 -24.38 -1.23
N THR A 78 17.28 -24.92 -2.38
CA THR A 78 17.02 -24.10 -3.56
C THR A 78 15.78 -23.24 -3.35
N CYS A 79 15.84 -21.98 -3.78
CA CYS A 79 14.76 -21.02 -3.64
C CYS A 79 14.82 -20.01 -4.78
N ILE A 80 13.68 -19.81 -5.43
CA ILE A 80 13.47 -18.77 -6.44
C ILE A 80 12.39 -17.81 -5.95
N GLU A 81 12.52 -16.53 -6.29
CA GLU A 81 11.55 -15.51 -5.93
C GLU A 81 11.15 -14.64 -7.12
N VAL A 82 9.91 -14.18 -7.08
CA VAL A 82 9.39 -13.15 -7.96
C VAL A 82 8.86 -12.01 -7.10
N LYS A 83 9.16 -10.77 -7.50
CA LYS A 83 8.63 -9.57 -6.87
C LYS A 83 7.64 -8.88 -7.79
N PHE A 84 6.47 -8.58 -7.22
CA PHE A 84 5.40 -7.83 -7.86
C PHE A 84 5.39 -6.41 -7.29
N HIS A 85 5.48 -5.42 -8.17
CA HIS A 85 5.32 -4.02 -7.79
C HIS A 85 3.86 -3.61 -7.97
N LEU A 86 3.24 -3.24 -6.85
CA LEU A 86 1.84 -2.82 -6.75
C LEU A 86 1.81 -1.33 -6.44
N GLU A 87 1.37 -0.53 -7.41
CA GLU A 87 1.22 0.92 -7.24
C GLU A 87 -0.20 1.26 -6.79
N ARG A 88 -0.35 2.00 -5.68
CA ARG A 88 -1.67 2.32 -5.14
C ARG A 88 -2.38 3.36 -6.01
N GLN A 89 -3.67 3.12 -6.30
CA GLN A 89 -4.48 4.08 -7.03
C GLN A 89 -4.92 5.27 -6.15
N MET A 90 -4.64 6.48 -6.64
CA MET A 90 -4.91 7.73 -5.93
C MET A 90 -6.37 8.16 -5.86
N GLY A 91 -7.18 7.78 -6.86
CA GLY A 91 -8.48 8.39 -7.11
C GLY A 91 -9.41 8.39 -5.89
N TYR A 92 -9.45 7.26 -5.17
CA TYR A 92 -10.22 7.12 -3.94
C TYR A 92 -9.76 8.08 -2.84
N TYR A 93 -8.45 8.17 -2.59
CA TYR A 93 -7.88 9.01 -1.54
C TYR A 93 -8.04 10.51 -1.84
N LEU A 94 -7.96 10.90 -3.11
CA LEU A 94 -8.22 12.28 -3.52
C LEU A 94 -9.65 12.71 -3.18
N ILE A 95 -10.64 11.88 -3.51
CA ILE A 95 -12.05 12.19 -3.31
C ILE A 95 -12.43 12.14 -1.82
N GLN A 96 -11.95 11.15 -1.08
CA GLN A 96 -12.43 10.90 0.28
C GLN A 96 -11.60 11.59 1.37
N MET A 97 -10.32 11.88 1.10
CA MET A 97 -9.41 12.48 2.09
C MET A 97 -9.02 13.90 1.67
N TYR A 98 -8.35 14.07 0.52
CA TYR A 98 -7.76 15.37 0.16
C TYR A 98 -8.80 16.46 -0.12
N ILE A 99 -9.84 16.18 -0.92
CA ILE A 99 -10.86 17.17 -1.26
C ILE A 99 -11.59 17.68 0.00
N PRO A 100 -12.12 16.81 0.89
CA PRO A 100 -12.80 17.30 2.11
C PRO A 100 -11.84 18.02 3.05
N SER A 101 -10.57 17.60 3.18
CA SER A 101 -9.58 18.34 3.97
C SER A 101 -9.35 19.75 3.44
N LEU A 102 -9.22 19.90 2.10
CA LEU A 102 -9.06 21.20 1.46
C LEU A 102 -10.28 22.11 1.70
N LEU A 103 -11.49 21.56 1.60
CA LEU A 103 -12.72 22.30 1.89
C LEU A 103 -12.78 22.79 3.33
N ILE A 104 -12.36 21.98 4.31
CA ILE A 104 -12.27 22.38 5.72
C ILE A 104 -11.29 23.55 5.89
N VAL A 105 -10.13 23.52 5.23
CA VAL A 105 -9.16 24.61 5.26
C VAL A 105 -9.76 25.89 4.66
N ILE A 106 -10.44 25.81 3.52
CA ILE A 106 -11.11 26.96 2.90
C ILE A 106 -12.21 27.52 3.82
N LEU A 107 -13.00 26.66 4.46
CA LEU A 107 -14.03 27.08 5.43
C LEU A 107 -13.43 27.81 6.64
N SER A 108 -12.24 27.40 7.09
CA SER A 108 -11.53 28.10 8.17
C SER A 108 -11.16 29.54 7.80
N TRP A 109 -10.85 29.80 6.52
CA TRP A 109 -10.51 31.14 6.04
C TRP A 109 -11.70 32.08 5.96
N VAL A 110 -12.94 31.55 5.88
CA VAL A 110 -14.16 32.36 5.90
C VAL A 110 -14.27 33.16 7.20
N SER A 111 -13.70 32.65 8.30
CA SER A 111 -13.66 33.35 9.60
C SER A 111 -12.98 34.73 9.53
N PHE A 112 -12.09 34.96 8.55
CA PHE A 112 -11.43 36.26 8.36
C PHE A 112 -12.36 37.34 7.79
N TRP A 113 -13.44 36.95 7.12
CA TRP A 113 -14.41 37.88 6.53
C TRP A 113 -15.54 38.26 7.50
N ILE A 114 -15.63 37.59 8.64
CA ILE A 114 -16.66 37.84 9.66
C ILE A 114 -16.22 39.01 10.54
N ASN A 115 -17.15 39.95 10.78
CA ASN A 115 -16.90 41.10 11.65
C ASN A 115 -16.39 40.67 13.04
N MET A 116 -15.43 41.41 13.59
CA MET A 116 -14.81 41.12 14.88
C MET A 116 -15.81 41.08 16.04
N ASP A 117 -16.88 41.86 15.95
CA ASP A 117 -17.93 41.93 16.98
C ASP A 117 -18.73 40.62 17.09
N ALA A 118 -18.75 39.81 16.02
CA ALA A 118 -19.40 38.50 16.00
C ALA A 118 -18.47 37.39 16.53
N ALA A 119 -17.93 37.59 17.74
CA ALA A 119 -17.01 36.64 18.38
C ALA A 119 -17.57 35.20 18.50
N PRO A 120 -18.85 34.97 18.87
CA PRO A 120 -19.40 33.62 18.98
C PRO A 120 -19.36 32.84 17.66
N ALA A 121 -19.61 33.51 16.53
CA ALA A 121 -19.61 32.88 15.21
C ALA A 121 -18.20 32.44 14.79
N ARG A 122 -17.19 33.29 15.02
CA ARG A 122 -15.79 33.00 14.69
C ARG A 122 -15.24 31.85 15.53
N VAL A 123 -15.56 31.84 16.83
CA VAL A 123 -15.16 30.77 17.76
C VAL A 123 -15.83 29.44 17.38
N ALA A 124 -17.13 29.45 17.08
CA ALA A 124 -17.85 28.24 16.67
C ALA A 124 -17.29 27.64 15.38
N LEU A 125 -16.99 28.47 14.36
CA LEU A 125 -16.35 28.01 13.12
C LEU A 125 -14.95 27.45 13.37
N GLY A 126 -14.15 28.09 14.23
CA GLY A 126 -12.83 27.59 14.60
C GLY A 126 -12.88 26.22 15.30
N ILE A 127 -13.76 26.06 16.29
CA ILE A 127 -13.90 24.80 17.02
C ILE A 127 -14.38 23.67 16.10
N THR A 128 -15.41 23.94 15.30
CA THR A 128 -15.98 22.92 14.39
C THR A 128 -14.97 22.47 13.34
N THR A 129 -14.24 23.39 12.71
CA THR A 129 -13.20 23.03 11.72
C THR A 129 -12.08 22.18 12.32
N VAL A 130 -11.59 22.53 13.52
CA VAL A 130 -10.56 21.75 14.23
C VAL A 130 -11.09 20.36 14.64
N LEU A 131 -12.31 20.29 15.16
CA LEU A 131 -12.92 19.03 15.55
C LEU A 131 -13.10 18.12 14.33
N THR A 132 -13.65 18.64 13.22
CA THR A 132 -13.82 17.89 11.97
C THR A 132 -12.48 17.40 11.42
N MET A 133 -11.42 18.22 11.47
CA MET A 133 -10.08 17.79 11.04
C MET A 133 -9.52 16.67 11.93
N THR A 134 -9.76 16.74 13.23
CA THR A 134 -9.36 15.70 14.19
C THR A 134 -10.09 14.38 13.91
N THR A 135 -11.41 14.43 13.70
CA THR A 135 -12.22 13.27 13.33
C THR A 135 -11.82 12.68 11.97
N GLN A 136 -11.47 13.53 10.99
CA GLN A 136 -11.00 13.07 9.70
C GLN A 136 -9.63 12.38 9.80
N SER A 137 -8.71 12.94 10.60
CA SER A 137 -7.38 12.37 10.83
C SER A 137 -7.44 11.02 11.56
N SER A 138 -8.37 10.83 12.49
CA SER A 138 -8.57 9.52 13.12
C SER A 138 -9.25 8.54 12.16
N GLY A 139 -10.23 9.00 11.37
CA GLY A 139 -10.92 8.20 10.36
C GLY A 139 -9.99 7.67 9.27
N SER A 140 -9.04 8.48 8.79
CA SER A 140 -8.09 8.06 7.75
C SER A 140 -7.13 6.96 8.21
N ARG A 141 -6.85 6.87 9.52
CA ARG A 141 -5.98 5.84 10.11
C ARG A 141 -6.74 4.58 10.54
N ALA A 142 -8.07 4.60 10.56
CA ALA A 142 -8.88 3.50 11.08
C ALA A 142 -8.75 2.21 10.25
N SER A 143 -8.47 2.33 8.94
CA SER A 143 -8.31 1.20 8.03
C SER A 143 -6.85 0.75 7.85
N LEU A 144 -5.91 1.37 8.56
CA LEU A 144 -4.48 1.07 8.46
C LEU A 144 -4.00 0.27 9.68
N PRO A 145 -2.98 -0.60 9.53
CA PRO A 145 -2.32 -1.21 10.67
C PRO A 145 -1.72 -0.12 11.57
N LYS A 146 -1.71 -0.37 12.88
CA LYS A 146 -1.03 0.51 13.84
C LYS A 146 0.47 0.33 13.65
N VAL A 147 1.06 1.24 12.88
CA VAL A 147 2.51 1.36 12.65
C VAL A 147 3.17 2.25 13.69
#